data_AF-A0A7G3L122-F1
#
_entry.id   AF-A0A7G3L122-F1
#
_cell.length_a   1.000
_cell.length_b   1.000
_cell.length_c   1.000
_cell.angle_alpha   90.00
_cell.angle_beta   90.00
_cell.angle_gamma   90.00
#
_symmetry.space_group_name_H-M   'P 1'
#
loop_
_entity.id
_entity.type
_entity.pdbx_description
1 polymer ?
#
loop_
_entity_poly.entity_id
_entity_poly.type
_entity_poly.pdbx_seq_one_letter_code
_entity_poly.pdbx_strand_id
1 'polypeptide(L)'
;MVVHVDELDNMVIIKNPTMSKKPQKSDYQPKQFENNHSVDTETTDEITSFLETFFQLYPTATEKELTYYVSNHALPMINKEYIFEELVNPIYTKKDNQVIVNVAVKYLDQETKATQISQFELILEKQDNWKIVK
;
A
#
# COMPACT_ATOMS: atom_id res chain seq x y z
N MET A 1 9.06 -24.92 -27.13
CA MET A 1 9.77 -25.96 -26.35
C MET A 1 8.90 -27.20 -26.38
N VAL A 2 9.43 -28.33 -26.83
CA VAL A 2 8.68 -29.60 -26.79
C VAL A 2 9.38 -30.46 -25.76
N VAL A 3 8.63 -30.84 -24.73
CA VAL A 3 9.11 -31.70 -23.66
C VAL A 3 8.39 -33.02 -23.79
N HIS A 4 9.16 -34.10 -23.70
CA HIS A 4 8.62 -35.43 -23.49
C HIS A 4 8.59 -35.71 -22.00
N VAL A 5 7.47 -36.21 -21.50
CA VAL A 5 7.28 -36.65 -20.11
C VAL A 5 7.05 -38.15 -20.14
N ASP A 6 7.83 -38.92 -19.39
CA ASP A 6 7.66 -40.38 -19.28
C ASP A 6 6.62 -40.75 -18.21
N GLU A 7 6.32 -42.05 -18.07
CA GLU A 7 5.33 -42.58 -17.11
C GLU A 7 5.70 -42.37 -15.64
N LEU A 8 6.96 -42.01 -15.36
CA LEU A 8 7.48 -41.69 -14.03
C LEU A 8 7.60 -40.17 -13.82
N ASP A 9 7.02 -39.37 -14.72
CA ASP A 9 7.00 -37.90 -14.70
C ASP A 9 8.38 -37.24 -14.96
N ASN A 10 9.34 -37.98 -15.54
CA ASN A 10 10.62 -37.42 -15.93
C ASN A 10 10.50 -36.64 -17.24
N MET A 11 11.13 -35.47 -17.30
CA MET A 11 11.01 -34.52 -18.41
C MET A 11 12.30 -34.40 -19.22
N VAL A 12 12.23 -34.61 -20.54
CA VAL A 12 13.37 -34.41 -21.47
C VAL A 12 13.01 -33.43 -22.58
N ILE A 13 13.90 -32.46 -22.83
CA ILE A 13 13.78 -31.52 -23.94
C ILE A 13 14.15 -32.22 -25.24
N ILE A 14 13.15 -32.48 -26.08
CA ILE A 14 13.34 -33.20 -27.36
C ILE A 14 13.47 -32.26 -28.57
N LYS A 15 13.31 -30.95 -28.36
CA LYS A 15 13.47 -29.92 -29.42
C LYS A 15 13.94 -28.59 -28.84
N ASN A 16 14.88 -27.95 -29.53
CA ASN A 16 15.40 -26.63 -29.15
C ASN A 16 14.25 -25.62 -28.93
N PRO A 17 14.27 -24.86 -27.82
CA PRO A 17 13.32 -23.79 -27.59
C PRO A 17 13.35 -22.72 -28.69
N THR A 18 12.19 -22.18 -29.02
CA THR A 18 12.02 -21.03 -29.92
C THR A 18 11.64 -19.79 -29.11
N MET A 19 12.00 -18.60 -29.59
CA MET A 19 11.61 -17.34 -28.95
C MET A 19 10.08 -17.24 -28.80
N SER A 20 9.63 -16.95 -27.58
CA SER A 20 8.22 -16.72 -27.27
C SER A 20 7.81 -15.27 -27.53
N LYS A 21 6.50 -15.00 -27.58
CA LYS A 21 5.98 -13.63 -27.66
C LYS A 21 6.40 -12.83 -26.43
N LYS A 22 6.70 -11.55 -26.62
CA LYS A 22 6.92 -10.61 -25.51
C LYS A 22 5.60 -10.40 -24.75
N PRO A 23 5.63 -10.25 -23.41
CA PRO A 23 4.47 -9.81 -22.66
C PRO A 23 3.93 -8.48 -23.19
N GLN A 24 2.61 -8.33 -23.26
CA GLN A 24 1.93 -7.10 -23.64
C GLN A 24 1.28 -6.47 -22.40
N LYS A 25 1.25 -5.13 -22.34
CA LYS A 25 0.52 -4.42 -21.28
C LYS A 25 -0.98 -4.67 -21.40
N SER A 26 -1.67 -4.77 -20.28
CA SER A 26 -3.14 -4.81 -20.24
C SER A 26 -3.71 -3.42 -20.57
N ASP A 27 -4.87 -3.41 -21.23
CA ASP A 27 -5.64 -2.18 -21.50
C ASP A 27 -6.50 -1.74 -20.30
N TYR A 28 -6.31 -2.35 -19.12
CA TYR A 28 -7.09 -2.02 -17.92
C TYR A 28 -6.85 -0.57 -17.46
N GLN A 29 -7.95 0.17 -17.28
CA GLN A 29 -7.96 1.50 -16.67
C GLN A 29 -8.53 1.41 -15.25
N PRO A 30 -7.75 1.75 -14.21
CA PRO A 30 -8.28 1.84 -12.85
C PRO A 30 -9.35 2.93 -12.76
N LYS A 31 -10.38 2.70 -11.94
CA LYS A 31 -11.35 3.76 -11.60
C LYS A 31 -10.65 4.83 -10.77
N GLN A 32 -10.87 6.10 -11.10
CA GLN A 32 -10.40 7.21 -10.28
C GLN A 32 -11.29 7.32 -9.03
N PHE A 33 -10.66 7.44 -7.86
CA PHE A 33 -11.36 7.83 -6.64
C PHE A 33 -11.63 9.34 -6.70
N GLU A 34 -12.89 9.73 -6.52
CA GLU A 34 -13.27 11.15 -6.48
C GLU A 34 -13.44 11.60 -5.03
N ASN A 35 -12.91 12.77 -4.72
CA ASN A 35 -13.15 13.41 -3.43
C ASN A 35 -14.60 13.92 -3.40
N ASN A 36 -15.42 13.33 -2.55
CA ASN A 36 -16.85 13.66 -2.46
C ASN A 36 -17.14 14.84 -1.51
N HIS A 37 -16.11 15.53 -1.00
CA HIS A 37 -16.22 16.61 0.00
C HIS A 37 -17.08 16.24 1.21
N SER A 38 -17.23 14.94 1.51
CA SER A 38 -18.11 14.48 2.58
C SER A 38 -17.48 14.60 3.97
N VAL A 39 -16.20 14.96 4.04
CA VAL A 39 -15.45 15.15 5.28
C VAL A 39 -15.17 16.64 5.44
N ASP A 40 -15.52 17.19 6.60
CA ASP A 40 -15.26 18.59 6.92
C ASP A 40 -13.74 18.88 6.97
N THR A 41 -13.34 20.12 6.71
CA THR A 41 -11.92 20.52 6.65
C THR A 41 -11.19 20.25 7.97
N GLU A 42 -11.81 20.54 9.10
CA GLU A 42 -11.25 20.29 10.44
C GLU A 42 -10.93 18.81 10.65
N THR A 43 -11.85 17.92 10.26
CA THR A 43 -11.64 16.47 10.35
C THR A 43 -10.55 15.99 9.38
N THR A 44 -10.47 16.61 8.20
CA THR A 44 -9.45 16.31 7.20
C THR A 44 -8.05 16.67 7.71
N ASP A 45 -7.91 17.83 8.36
CA ASP A 45 -6.64 18.31 8.92
C ASP A 45 -6.20 17.45 10.12
N GLU A 46 -7.14 17.06 10.98
CA GLU A 46 -6.88 16.10 12.07
C GLU A 46 -6.34 14.77 11.53
N ILE A 47 -7.03 14.20 10.53
CA ILE A 47 -6.64 12.92 9.95
C ILE A 47 -5.30 13.03 9.23
N THR A 48 -5.07 14.11 8.47
CA THR A 48 -3.81 14.35 7.77
C THR A 48 -2.65 14.39 8.76
N SER A 49 -2.78 15.18 9.84
CA SER A 49 -1.76 15.26 10.89
C SER A 49 -1.49 13.90 11.57
N PHE A 50 -2.55 13.13 11.80
CA PHE A 50 -2.43 11.77 12.33
C PHE A 50 -1.64 10.86 11.37
N LEU A 51 -1.98 10.87 10.09
CA LEU A 51 -1.33 10.06 9.07
C LEU A 51 0.13 10.44 8.87
N GLU A 52 0.47 11.73 8.82
CA GLU A 52 1.86 12.20 8.74
C GLU A 52 2.69 11.68 9.92
N THR A 53 2.17 11.84 11.14
CA THR A 53 2.84 11.34 12.36
C THR A 53 3.01 9.82 12.32
N PHE A 54 1.97 9.09 11.93
CA PHE A 54 2.01 7.64 11.80
C PHE A 54 3.02 7.19 10.75
N PHE A 55 2.99 7.76 9.55
CA PHE A 55 3.85 7.35 8.43
C PHE A 55 5.31 7.76 8.61
N GLN A 56 5.59 8.74 9.47
CA GLN A 56 6.95 9.04 9.92
C GLN A 56 7.51 7.94 10.83
N LEU A 57 6.68 7.32 11.68
CA LEU A 57 7.07 6.24 12.59
C LEU A 57 7.03 4.86 11.91
N TYR A 58 6.06 4.64 11.02
CA TYR A 58 5.69 3.34 10.45
C TYR A 58 6.86 2.51 9.86
N PRO A 59 7.83 3.08 9.12
CA PRO A 59 8.93 2.30 8.54
C PRO A 59 9.77 1.55 9.57
N THR A 60 9.94 2.13 10.76
CA THR A 60 10.78 1.61 11.86
C THR A 60 9.98 1.14 13.07
N ALA A 61 8.65 1.30 13.03
CA ALA A 61 7.75 0.94 14.13
C ALA A 61 7.77 -0.56 14.43
N THR A 62 7.85 -0.88 15.72
CA THR A 62 7.66 -2.25 16.23
C THR A 62 6.18 -2.61 16.31
N GLU A 63 5.85 -3.91 16.38
CA GLU A 63 4.47 -4.39 16.53
C GLU A 63 3.73 -3.74 17.70
N LYS A 64 4.43 -3.53 18.81
CA LYS A 64 3.89 -2.87 20.01
C LYS A 64 3.51 -1.42 19.75
N GLU A 65 4.36 -0.68 19.03
CA GLU A 65 4.11 0.71 18.66
C GLU A 65 2.96 0.79 17.64
N LEU A 66 2.92 -0.12 16.66
CA LEU A 66 1.84 -0.20 15.69
C LEU A 66 0.48 -0.44 16.32
N THR A 67 0.39 -1.21 17.42
CA THR A 67 -0.88 -1.51 18.09
C THR A 67 -1.59 -0.26 18.63
N TYR A 68 -0.86 0.85 18.84
CA TYR A 68 -1.47 2.13 19.25
C TYR A 68 -2.19 2.84 18.11
N TYR A 69 -1.72 2.67 16.87
CA TYR A 69 -2.23 3.36 15.67
C TYR A 69 -3.09 2.45 14.79
N VAL A 70 -2.82 1.15 14.81
CA VAL A 70 -3.37 0.14 13.90
C VAL A 70 -4.05 -0.95 14.72
N SER A 71 -5.30 -1.25 14.36
CA SER A 71 -6.08 -2.36 14.91
C SER A 71 -6.04 -3.57 13.97
N ASN A 72 -6.25 -4.76 14.51
CA ASN A 72 -6.39 -6.01 13.75
C ASN A 72 -5.21 -6.34 12.80
N HIS A 73 -3.99 -5.84 13.10
CA HIS A 73 -2.82 -6.03 12.24
C HIS A 73 -3.05 -5.62 10.78
N ALA A 74 -3.87 -4.58 10.55
CA ALA A 74 -4.22 -4.11 9.21
C ALA A 74 -2.99 -3.74 8.36
N LEU A 75 -1.91 -3.29 9.01
CA LEU A 75 -0.65 -2.96 8.35
C LEU A 75 0.50 -3.81 8.93
N PRO A 76 1.27 -4.51 8.07
CA PRO A 76 2.43 -5.27 8.50
C PRO A 76 3.61 -4.37 8.84
N MET A 77 4.54 -4.85 9.66
CA MET A 77 5.81 -4.15 9.87
C MET A 77 6.64 -4.13 8.58
N ILE A 78 7.23 -2.97 8.25
CA ILE A 78 8.15 -2.83 7.11
C ILE A 78 9.60 -3.08 7.53
N ASN A 79 10.01 -2.58 8.70
CA ASN A 79 11.38 -2.67 9.22
C ASN A 79 12.43 -2.19 8.20
N LYS A 80 12.22 -0.99 7.65
CA LYS A 80 13.14 -0.34 6.72
C LYS A 80 13.47 1.07 7.16
N GLU A 81 14.69 1.49 6.90
CA GLU A 81 15.17 2.85 7.15
C GLU A 81 14.66 3.81 6.06
N TYR A 82 13.34 4.01 6.02
CA TYR A 82 12.71 4.98 5.13
C TYR A 82 12.45 6.28 5.86
N ILE A 83 12.81 7.40 5.21
CA ILE A 83 12.43 8.73 5.68
C ILE A 83 11.12 9.11 5.01
N PHE A 84 10.10 9.41 5.80
CA PHE A 84 8.86 10.00 5.31
C PHE A 84 9.13 11.36 4.66
N GLU A 85 8.66 11.55 3.42
CA GLU A 85 8.74 12.84 2.71
C GLU A 85 7.41 13.57 2.72
N GLU A 86 6.35 12.95 2.19
CA GLU A 86 5.03 13.60 2.03
C GLU A 86 3.90 12.59 1.80
N LEU A 87 2.67 13.04 2.06
CA LEU A 87 1.44 12.41 1.58
C LEU A 87 1.07 13.00 0.22
N VAL A 88 0.97 12.13 -0.78
CA VAL A 88 0.66 12.46 -2.17
C VAL A 88 -0.81 12.17 -2.44
N ASN A 89 -1.54 13.22 -2.84
CA ASN A 89 -2.95 13.17 -3.24
C ASN A 89 -3.85 12.38 -2.28
N PRO A 90 -3.90 12.71 -0.98
CA PRO A 90 -4.83 12.06 -0.07
C PRO A 90 -6.28 12.38 -0.46
N ILE A 91 -7.10 11.35 -0.53
CA ILE A 91 -8.54 11.43 -0.81
C ILE A 91 -9.28 10.85 0.38
N TYR A 92 -10.09 11.67 1.02
CA TYR A 92 -10.88 11.32 2.19
C TYR A 92 -12.33 11.12 1.79
N THR A 93 -12.93 10.02 2.22
CA THR A 93 -14.32 9.68 1.93
C THR A 93 -14.99 9.20 3.20
N LYS A 94 -16.00 9.93 3.68
CA LYS A 94 -16.80 9.48 4.83
C LYS A 94 -17.77 8.40 4.37
N LYS A 95 -17.81 7.29 5.11
CA LYS A 95 -18.79 6.22 4.94
C LYS A 95 -19.31 5.83 6.31
N ASP A 96 -20.57 6.16 6.58
CA ASP A 96 -21.21 5.98 7.88
C ASP A 96 -20.39 6.64 9.01
N ASN A 97 -19.80 5.84 9.90
CA ASN A 97 -18.96 6.30 11.02
C ASN A 97 -17.45 6.10 10.77
N GLN A 98 -17.06 5.70 9.55
CA GLN A 98 -15.68 5.45 9.14
C GLN A 98 -15.23 6.49 8.10
N VAL A 99 -13.93 6.71 8.03
CA VAL A 99 -13.30 7.51 6.96
C VAL A 99 -12.39 6.61 6.15
N ILE A 100 -12.70 6.45 4.87
CA ILE A 100 -11.86 5.75 3.92
C ILE A 100 -10.85 6.76 3.38
N VAL A 101 -9.57 6.42 3.45
CA VAL A 101 -8.47 7.26 2.98
C VAL A 101 -7.73 6.53 1.88
N ASN A 102 -7.71 7.12 0.70
CA ASN A 102 -6.83 6.69 -0.38
C ASN A 102 -5.67 7.67 -0.44
N VAL A 103 -4.46 7.21 -0.15
CA VAL A 103 -3.29 8.07 -0.09
C VAL A 103 -2.06 7.36 -0.63
N ALA A 104 -1.24 8.09 -1.37
CA ALA A 104 0.10 7.63 -1.71
C ALA A 104 1.10 8.25 -0.73
N VAL A 105 1.96 7.46 -0.13
CA VAL A 105 3.02 7.94 0.77
C VAL A 105 4.33 7.87 0.04
N LYS A 106 5.05 8.99 0.07
CA LYS A 106 6.38 9.10 -0.52
C LYS A 106 7.43 8.98 0.55
N TYR A 107 8.34 8.05 0.32
CA TYR A 107 9.46 7.73 1.19
C TYR A 107 10.77 7.92 0.43
N LEU A 108 11.79 8.38 1.14
CA LEU A 108 13.17 8.33 0.69
C LEU A 108 13.86 7.11 1.33
N ASP A 109 14.31 6.18 0.50
CA ASP A 109 15.13 5.06 0.94
C ASP A 109 16.53 5.57 1.32
N GLN A 110 16.93 5.42 2.59
CA GLN A 110 18.24 5.89 3.04
C GLN A 110 19.41 5.10 2.43
N GLU A 111 19.21 3.84 2.06
CA GLU A 111 20.26 2.97 1.49
C GLU A 111 20.47 3.28 0.01
N THR A 112 19.41 3.26 -0.77
CA THR A 112 19.50 3.41 -2.24
C THR A 112 19.38 4.86 -2.72
N LYS A 113 18.96 5.79 -1.85
CA LYS A 113 18.58 7.17 -2.18
C LYS A 113 17.44 7.26 -3.21
N ALA A 114 16.71 6.17 -3.42
CA ALA A 114 15.57 6.15 -4.32
C ALA A 114 14.31 6.68 -3.63
N THR A 115 13.48 7.38 -4.39
CA THR A 115 12.12 7.70 -3.97
C THR A 115 11.24 6.46 -4.13
N GLN A 116 10.65 6.02 -3.04
CA GLN A 116 9.68 4.94 -2.98
C GLN A 116 8.29 5.52 -2.76
N ILE A 117 7.34 5.20 -3.63
CA ILE A 117 5.93 5.62 -3.50
C ILE A 117 5.11 4.39 -3.16
N SER A 118 4.41 4.42 -2.02
CA SER A 118 3.56 3.33 -1.54
C SER A 118 2.12 3.80 -1.45
N GLN A 119 1.22 3.13 -2.17
CA GLN A 119 -0.21 3.47 -2.16
C GLN A 119 -0.93 2.66 -1.09
N PHE A 120 -1.79 3.33 -0.33
CA PHE A 120 -2.60 2.73 0.72
C PHE A 120 -4.06 3.11 0.54
N GLU A 121 -4.92 2.12 0.74
CA GLU A 121 -6.36 2.30 0.97
C GLU A 121 -6.59 1.93 2.43
N LEU A 122 -6.83 2.94 3.27
CA LEU A 122 -6.98 2.79 4.72
C LEU A 122 -8.43 3.05 5.12
N ILE A 123 -8.89 2.39 6.17
CA ILE A 123 -10.13 2.71 6.86
C ILE A 123 -9.79 3.19 8.26
N LEU A 124 -10.26 4.40 8.59
CA LEU A 124 -10.06 5.05 9.87
C LEU A 124 -11.37 5.08 10.67
N GLU A 125 -11.25 4.84 11.97
CA GLU A 125 -12.33 5.02 12.95
C GLU A 125 -11.91 6.02 14.03
N LYS A 126 -12.82 6.94 14.38
CA LYS A 126 -12.64 7.83 15.54
C LYS A 126 -13.24 7.15 16.78
N GLN A 127 -12.37 6.67 17.65
CA GLN A 127 -12.72 6.25 19.02
C GLN A 127 -12.34 7.41 19.96
N ASP A 128 -11.41 7.20 20.89
CA ASP A 128 -10.78 8.29 21.66
C ASP A 128 -9.73 9.04 20.83
N ASN A 129 -9.05 8.33 19.92
CA ASN A 129 -8.13 8.84 18.92
C ASN A 129 -8.42 8.15 17.57
N TRP A 130 -7.91 8.73 16.48
CA TRP A 130 -7.95 8.08 15.17
C TRP A 130 -7.14 6.78 15.18
N LYS A 131 -7.71 5.72 14.60
CA LYS A 131 -7.04 4.42 14.42
C LYS A 131 -7.31 3.85 13.04
N ILE A 132 -6.30 3.20 12.48
CA ILE A 132 -6.38 2.44 11.23
C ILE A 132 -6.96 1.06 11.56
N VAL A 133 -8.13 0.73 11.01
CA VAL A 133 -8.79 -0.57 11.25
C VAL A 133 -8.65 -1.54 10.09
N LYS A 134 -8.34 -1.04 8.89
CA LYS A 134 -8.11 -1.82 7.68
C LYS A 134 -7.23 -1.07 6.70
#